data_AF-A0A8S3XU00-F1
#
_entry.id   AF-A0A8S3XU00-F1
#
_cell.length_a   1.000
_cell.length_b   1.000
_cell.length_c   1.000
_cell.angle_alpha   90.00
_cell.angle_beta   90.00
_cell.angle_gamma   90.00
#
_symmetry.space_group_name_H-M   'P 1'
#
loop_
_entity.id
_entity.type
_entity.pdbx_description
1 polymer ?
#
loop_
_entity_poly.entity_id
_entity_poly.type
_entity_poly.pdbx_seq_one_letter_code
_entity_poly.pdbx_strand_id
1 'polypeptide(L)'
;MEPKTELQKNAIAEARRKELETYQRALDIQWLNSRMDDSCIGRHLARIKQEAELEKDFQERTDHAAIVNAKTEKEIALATEIAKQSREEACELLRRHYLREHDPELRELIRKLQAGYVCRDQRQQILHNEYRRLQNKVEENHANRILSDALYSDLEAKEKEDKEMMERKLQYCKELQQQLVNKQREKQCQFEDTLIEKKMLEDVMRTIADEDQRELQQKREQTEKLRKEVETFKQAREAWKQKQKELLVQEERRIEQQGKAASDRSQAIVAERERKLQLKEKLNEKVVAKILIEEESRREREEVIRMLQEQEYLEKGIQEDIAERDKTESTKKQTKEVLTQQMETKQRLEKEQKEREANYRKLMESQISSTEQKEKEDQLKQKEKKRQYCLELQQQIEENARRRMKENELEENRAKHVFDYNKDWSTEVTEERKKIVEEHAPHLLGYLQPGVLGQQDLPAIKSGVQKDPRLAQLDIESMAVSKKPLRFPKCNPQCKVLKHY
;
A
#
# COMPACT_ATOMS: atom_id res chain seq x y z
N MET A 1 -30.35 -92.77 -37.65
CA MET A 1 -31.56 -93.13 -36.88
C MET A 1 -31.90 -94.57 -37.22
N GLU A 2 -31.41 -95.53 -36.45
CA GLU A 2 -31.89 -96.91 -36.58
C GLU A 2 -33.10 -97.12 -35.66
N PRO A 3 -34.14 -97.86 -36.11
CA PRO A 3 -35.37 -98.04 -35.35
C PRO A 3 -35.14 -98.94 -34.12
N LYS A 4 -35.65 -98.47 -32.98
CA LYS A 4 -35.48 -99.11 -31.68
C LYS A 4 -36.31 -100.40 -31.52
N THR A 5 -35.70 -101.41 -30.91
CA THR A 5 -36.22 -102.79 -30.76
C THR A 5 -37.31 -102.91 -29.69
N GLU A 6 -37.97 -104.07 -29.61
CA GLU A 6 -39.11 -104.30 -28.71
C GLU A 6 -38.79 -104.11 -27.22
N LEU A 7 -37.56 -104.43 -26.81
CA LEU A 7 -37.05 -104.12 -25.46
C LEU A 7 -37.16 -102.64 -25.11
N GLN A 8 -36.92 -101.75 -26.08
CA GLN A 8 -37.04 -100.32 -25.90
C GLN A 8 -38.51 -99.86 -25.88
N LYS A 9 -39.43 -100.58 -26.55
CA LYS A 9 -40.88 -100.34 -26.41
C LYS A 9 -41.38 -100.70 -25.01
N ASN A 10 -40.93 -101.83 -24.46
CA ASN A 10 -41.29 -102.25 -23.10
C ASN A 10 -40.70 -101.31 -22.04
N ALA A 11 -39.45 -100.87 -22.21
CA ALA A 11 -38.84 -99.86 -21.35
C ALA A 11 -39.59 -98.51 -21.39
N ILE A 12 -40.08 -98.09 -22.57
CA ILE A 12 -40.95 -96.90 -22.71
C ILE A 12 -42.31 -97.13 -22.01
N ALA A 13 -42.89 -98.32 -22.09
CA ALA A 13 -44.14 -98.64 -21.40
C ALA A 13 -43.99 -98.65 -19.86
N GLU A 14 -42.89 -99.18 -19.32
CA GLU A 14 -42.57 -99.08 -17.89
C GLU A 14 -42.27 -97.64 -17.45
N ALA A 15 -41.50 -96.88 -18.24
CA ALA A 15 -41.23 -95.48 -17.96
C ALA A 15 -42.55 -94.69 -17.88
N ARG A 16 -43.46 -94.93 -18.83
CA ARG A 16 -44.78 -94.28 -18.87
C ARG A 16 -45.70 -94.72 -17.72
N ARG A 17 -45.59 -95.96 -17.23
CA ARG A 17 -46.26 -96.39 -15.98
C ARG A 17 -45.69 -95.65 -14.77
N LYS A 18 -44.36 -95.54 -14.66
CA LYS A 18 -43.70 -94.79 -13.57
C LYS A 18 -44.03 -93.30 -13.60
N GLU A 19 -44.08 -92.69 -14.79
CA GLU A 19 -44.57 -91.32 -14.97
C GLU A 19 -46.01 -91.19 -14.47
N LEU A 20 -46.92 -92.07 -14.89
CA LEU A 20 -48.32 -92.07 -14.43
C LEU A 20 -48.43 -92.26 -12.91
N GLU A 21 -47.64 -93.16 -12.30
CA GLU A 21 -47.57 -93.29 -10.84
C GLU A 21 -47.06 -92.01 -10.16
N THR A 22 -46.08 -91.31 -10.74
CA THR A 22 -45.61 -90.02 -10.19
C THR A 22 -46.65 -88.91 -10.35
N TYR A 23 -47.39 -88.87 -11.46
CA TYR A 23 -48.51 -87.94 -11.65
C TYR A 23 -49.66 -88.26 -10.68
N GLN A 24 -49.97 -89.53 -10.44
CA GLN A 24 -50.96 -89.94 -9.45
C GLN A 24 -50.51 -89.57 -8.03
N ARG A 25 -49.26 -89.82 -7.64
CA ARG A 25 -48.74 -89.35 -6.34
C ARG A 25 -48.77 -87.83 -6.20
N ALA A 26 -48.47 -87.08 -7.26
CA ALA A 26 -48.56 -85.62 -7.25
C ALA A 26 -50.01 -85.14 -7.07
N LEU A 27 -50.97 -85.78 -7.76
CA LEU A 27 -52.40 -85.53 -7.59
C LEU A 27 -52.90 -85.93 -6.19
N ASP A 28 -52.44 -87.06 -5.64
CA ASP A 28 -52.77 -87.52 -4.29
C ASP A 28 -52.23 -86.56 -3.23
N ILE A 29 -51.00 -86.06 -3.37
CA ILE A 29 -50.43 -85.02 -2.50
C ILE A 29 -51.19 -83.70 -2.64
N GLN A 30 -51.55 -83.28 -3.85
CA GLN A 30 -52.31 -82.06 -4.07
C GLN A 30 -53.74 -82.17 -3.51
N TRP A 31 -54.37 -83.34 -3.62
CA TRP A 31 -55.67 -83.65 -3.02
C TRP A 31 -55.59 -83.72 -1.50
N LEU A 32 -54.53 -84.33 -0.93
CA LEU A 32 -54.27 -84.33 0.50
C LEU A 32 -54.05 -82.93 1.04
N ASN A 33 -53.29 -82.08 0.36
CA ASN A 33 -53.09 -80.68 0.75
C ASN A 33 -54.41 -79.91 0.71
N SER A 34 -55.14 -79.96 -0.42
CA SER A 34 -56.45 -79.29 -0.54
C SER A 34 -57.44 -79.77 0.54
N ARG A 35 -57.48 -81.09 0.81
CA ARG A 35 -58.32 -81.68 1.85
C ARG A 35 -57.84 -81.33 3.26
N MET A 36 -56.53 -81.19 3.49
CA MET A 36 -56.01 -80.70 4.77
C MET A 36 -56.44 -79.25 4.97
N ASP A 37 -56.22 -78.38 4.00
CA ASP A 37 -56.56 -76.95 4.04
C ASP A 37 -58.08 -76.72 4.29
N ASP A 38 -58.95 -77.49 3.62
CA ASP A 38 -60.40 -77.45 3.85
C ASP A 38 -60.86 -78.11 5.17
N SER A 39 -60.05 -79.03 5.72
CA SER A 39 -60.40 -79.73 6.95
C SER A 39 -60.43 -78.80 8.18
N CYS A 40 -61.08 -79.28 9.25
CA CYS A 40 -61.01 -78.63 10.56
C CYS A 40 -59.56 -78.51 11.05
N ILE A 41 -58.69 -79.47 10.72
CA ILE A 41 -57.29 -79.52 11.16
C ILE A 41 -56.45 -78.48 10.41
N GLY A 42 -56.60 -78.31 9.10
CA GLY A 42 -55.89 -77.27 8.34
C GLY A 42 -56.30 -75.87 8.78
N ARG A 43 -57.59 -75.62 9.00
CA ARG A 43 -58.06 -74.36 9.59
C ARG A 43 -57.55 -74.12 11.01
N HIS A 44 -57.40 -75.17 11.83
CA HIS A 44 -56.79 -75.05 13.16
C HIS A 44 -55.29 -74.76 13.07
N LEU A 45 -54.54 -75.44 12.20
CA LEU A 45 -53.12 -75.19 11.95
C LEU A 45 -52.86 -73.82 11.32
N ALA A 46 -53.74 -73.34 10.44
CA ALA A 46 -53.68 -71.99 9.88
C ALA A 46 -53.94 -70.94 10.96
N ARG A 47 -54.89 -71.19 11.88
CA ARG A 47 -55.08 -70.32 13.05
C ARG A 47 -53.87 -70.33 13.98
N ILE A 48 -53.28 -71.49 14.29
CA ILE A 48 -52.04 -71.58 15.09
C ILE A 48 -50.88 -70.83 14.41
N LYS A 49 -50.76 -70.90 13.08
CA LYS A 49 -49.77 -70.11 12.32
C LYS A 49 -50.04 -68.61 12.43
N GLN A 50 -51.28 -68.16 12.27
CA GLN A 50 -51.67 -66.76 12.44
C GLN A 50 -51.44 -66.26 13.87
N GLU A 51 -51.77 -67.06 14.89
CA GLU A 51 -51.51 -66.77 16.30
C GLU A 51 -50.00 -66.66 16.55
N ALA A 52 -49.19 -67.57 16.02
CA ALA A 52 -47.73 -67.53 16.14
C ALA A 52 -47.07 -66.39 15.31
N GLU A 53 -47.68 -65.97 14.20
CA GLU A 53 -47.26 -64.80 13.43
C GLU A 53 -47.57 -63.50 14.20
N LEU A 54 -48.77 -63.39 14.78
CA LEU A 54 -49.14 -62.25 15.64
C LEU A 54 -48.31 -62.18 16.92
N GLU A 55 -47.97 -63.32 17.52
CA GLU A 55 -47.10 -63.39 18.70
C GLU A 55 -45.66 -62.97 18.35
N LYS A 56 -45.12 -63.41 17.22
CA LYS A 56 -43.82 -62.91 16.70
C LYS A 56 -43.86 -61.41 16.42
N ASP A 57 -44.87 -60.92 15.73
CA ASP A 57 -45.05 -59.49 15.46
C ASP A 57 -45.08 -58.66 16.75
N PHE A 58 -45.73 -59.17 17.80
CA PHE A 58 -45.76 -58.54 19.12
C PHE A 58 -44.39 -58.60 19.82
N GLN A 59 -43.72 -59.75 19.78
CA GLN A 59 -42.38 -59.94 20.32
C GLN A 59 -41.36 -59.00 19.63
N GLU A 60 -41.35 -58.95 18.30
CA GLU A 60 -40.46 -58.07 17.53
C GLU A 60 -40.73 -56.59 17.80
N ARG A 61 -41.99 -56.18 17.99
CA ARG A 61 -42.33 -54.80 18.38
C ARG A 61 -41.88 -54.46 19.80
N THR A 62 -42.04 -55.38 20.75
CA THR A 62 -41.59 -55.18 22.14
C THR A 62 -40.07 -55.18 22.25
N ASP A 63 -39.38 -56.07 21.54
CA ASP A 63 -37.92 -56.12 21.45
C ASP A 63 -37.36 -54.88 20.73
N HIS A 64 -37.97 -54.45 19.63
CA HIS A 64 -37.58 -53.21 18.94
C HIS A 64 -37.81 -51.98 19.83
N ALA A 65 -38.93 -51.90 20.55
CA ALA A 65 -39.18 -50.81 21.51
C ALA A 65 -38.16 -50.83 22.66
N ALA A 66 -37.81 -52.00 23.20
CA ALA A 66 -36.78 -52.15 24.21
C ALA A 66 -35.38 -51.75 23.69
N ILE A 67 -35.04 -52.12 22.45
CA ILE A 67 -33.77 -51.73 21.80
C ILE A 67 -33.72 -50.21 21.56
N VAL A 68 -34.82 -49.59 21.14
CA VAL A 68 -34.89 -48.13 20.95
C VAL A 68 -34.77 -47.42 22.30
N ASN A 69 -35.51 -47.85 23.32
CA ASN A 69 -35.43 -47.26 24.67
C ASN A 69 -34.01 -47.41 25.26
N ALA A 70 -33.39 -48.58 25.14
CA ALA A 70 -32.02 -48.82 25.60
C ALA A 70 -30.96 -48.05 24.80
N LYS A 71 -31.27 -47.58 23.57
CA LYS A 71 -30.43 -46.65 22.81
C LYS A 71 -30.64 -45.22 23.27
N THR A 72 -31.88 -44.75 23.40
CA THR A 72 -32.18 -43.38 23.85
C THR A 72 -31.70 -43.14 25.27
N GLU A 73 -31.79 -44.11 26.17
CA GLU A 73 -31.21 -44.04 27.52
C GLU A 73 -29.68 -43.82 27.48
N LYS A 74 -28.97 -44.54 26.60
CA LYS A 74 -27.51 -44.37 26.42
C LYS A 74 -27.15 -43.04 25.77
N GLU A 75 -27.93 -42.59 24.78
CA GLU A 75 -27.76 -41.29 24.13
C GLU A 75 -28.03 -40.14 25.11
N ILE A 76 -29.05 -40.25 25.97
CA ILE A 76 -29.33 -39.29 27.04
C ILE A 76 -28.19 -39.29 28.07
N ALA A 77 -27.74 -40.46 28.53
CA ALA A 77 -26.61 -40.55 29.47
C ALA A 77 -25.36 -39.87 28.89
N LEU A 78 -24.96 -40.24 27.68
CA LEU A 78 -23.82 -39.66 26.96
C LEU A 78 -23.99 -38.14 26.76
N ALA A 79 -25.18 -37.68 26.36
CA ALA A 79 -25.47 -36.26 26.21
C ALA A 79 -25.36 -35.49 27.54
N THR A 80 -25.78 -36.10 28.67
CA THR A 80 -25.59 -35.48 30.00
C THR A 80 -24.13 -35.45 30.45
N GLU A 81 -23.32 -36.43 30.07
CA GLU A 81 -21.87 -36.45 30.35
C GLU A 81 -21.13 -35.41 29.51
N ILE A 82 -21.42 -35.33 28.20
CA ILE A 82 -20.91 -34.28 27.32
C ILE A 82 -21.31 -32.89 27.86
N ALA A 83 -22.57 -32.69 28.25
CA ALA A 83 -23.02 -31.41 28.81
C ALA A 83 -22.36 -31.05 30.15
N LYS A 84 -21.97 -32.04 30.98
CA LYS A 84 -21.18 -31.81 32.20
C LYS A 84 -19.75 -31.38 31.84
N GLN A 85 -19.08 -32.12 30.96
CA GLN A 85 -17.72 -31.79 30.49
C GLN A 85 -17.67 -30.40 29.85
N SER A 86 -18.57 -30.08 28.92
CA SER A 86 -18.66 -28.75 28.31
C SER A 86 -18.92 -27.63 29.34
N ARG A 87 -19.67 -27.92 30.41
CA ARG A 87 -19.89 -26.96 31.51
C ARG A 87 -18.65 -26.80 32.38
N GLU A 88 -17.94 -27.88 32.68
CA GLU A 88 -16.68 -27.86 33.43
C GLU A 88 -15.60 -27.07 32.68
N GLU A 89 -15.43 -27.33 31.38
CA GLU A 89 -14.56 -26.55 30.47
C GLU A 89 -14.92 -25.06 30.44
N ALA A 90 -16.21 -24.73 30.32
CA ALA A 90 -16.68 -23.34 30.34
C ALA A 90 -16.41 -22.64 31.69
N CYS A 91 -16.62 -23.35 32.81
CA CYS A 91 -16.28 -22.85 34.15
C CYS A 91 -14.78 -22.65 34.32
N GLU A 92 -13.94 -23.57 33.83
CA GLU A 92 -12.49 -23.41 33.82
C GLU A 92 -12.07 -22.19 33.01
N LEU A 93 -12.54 -22.05 31.77
CA LEU A 93 -12.19 -20.92 30.90
C LEU A 93 -12.63 -19.59 31.53
N LEU A 94 -13.81 -19.54 32.15
CA LEU A 94 -14.27 -18.36 32.88
C LEU A 94 -13.41 -18.06 34.11
N ARG A 95 -12.95 -19.09 34.84
CA ARG A 95 -12.03 -18.92 35.98
C ARG A 95 -10.65 -18.42 35.52
N ARG A 96 -10.10 -18.96 34.43
CA ARG A 96 -8.85 -18.47 33.81
C ARG A 96 -8.99 -17.03 33.35
N HIS A 97 -10.10 -16.67 32.71
CA HIS A 97 -10.41 -15.28 32.34
C HIS A 97 -10.46 -14.36 33.56
N TYR A 98 -11.17 -14.77 34.61
CA TYR A 98 -11.28 -14.03 35.87
C TYR A 98 -9.90 -13.76 36.49
N LEU A 99 -9.04 -14.78 36.60
CA LEU A 99 -7.66 -14.66 37.08
C LEU A 99 -6.85 -13.68 36.21
N ARG A 100 -6.86 -13.87 34.89
CA ARG A 100 -6.13 -13.02 33.91
C ARG A 100 -6.53 -11.54 33.98
N GLU A 101 -7.80 -11.26 34.23
CA GLU A 101 -8.30 -9.90 34.40
C GLU A 101 -8.00 -9.33 35.79
N HIS A 102 -8.30 -10.07 36.86
CA HIS A 102 -8.31 -9.52 38.22
C HIS A 102 -6.91 -9.46 38.84
N ASP A 103 -6.02 -10.42 38.52
CA ASP A 103 -4.66 -10.43 39.04
C ASP A 103 -3.75 -9.42 38.31
N PRO A 104 -3.03 -8.55 39.03
CA PRO A 104 -2.20 -7.53 38.41
C PRO A 104 -0.94 -8.11 37.74
N GLU A 105 -0.36 -9.21 38.24
CA GLU A 105 0.84 -9.82 37.67
C GLU A 105 0.54 -10.47 36.32
N LEU A 106 -0.58 -11.21 36.24
CA LEU A 106 -1.04 -11.80 34.98
C LEU A 106 -1.38 -10.72 33.96
N ARG A 107 -2.08 -9.66 34.38
CA ARG A 107 -2.44 -8.52 33.50
C ARG A 107 -1.21 -7.76 33.00
N GLU A 108 -0.14 -7.67 33.80
CA GLU A 108 1.15 -7.14 33.33
C GLU A 108 1.86 -8.07 32.35
N LEU A 109 1.92 -9.37 32.67
CA LEU A 109 2.54 -10.38 31.80
C LEU A 109 1.88 -10.39 30.43
N ILE A 110 0.55 -10.41 30.36
CA ILE A 110 -0.21 -10.35 29.10
C ILE A 110 0.11 -9.09 28.30
N ARG A 111 0.15 -7.90 28.93
CA ARG A 111 0.54 -6.65 28.26
C ARG A 111 1.98 -6.70 27.71
N LYS A 112 2.91 -7.28 28.47
CA LYS A 112 4.31 -7.46 28.06
C LYS A 112 4.44 -8.46 26.90
N LEU A 113 3.63 -9.54 26.88
CA LEU A 113 3.57 -10.51 25.79
C LEU A 113 2.93 -9.91 24.52
N GLN A 114 1.84 -9.14 24.65
CA GLN A 114 1.22 -8.40 23.55
C GLN A 114 2.21 -7.40 22.92
N ALA A 115 2.97 -6.66 23.73
CA ALA A 115 4.04 -5.81 23.25
C ALA A 115 5.14 -6.61 22.51
N GLY A 116 5.45 -7.83 22.97
CA GLY A 116 6.33 -8.77 22.26
C GLY A 116 5.82 -9.16 20.87
N TYR A 117 4.53 -9.49 20.73
CA TYR A 117 3.92 -9.76 19.41
C TYR A 117 4.03 -8.54 18.49
N VAL A 118 3.71 -7.34 18.99
CA VAL A 118 3.85 -6.09 18.23
C VAL A 118 5.30 -5.85 17.80
N CYS A 119 6.29 -6.07 18.67
CA CYS A 119 7.72 -5.96 18.32
C CYS A 119 8.15 -6.97 17.23
N ARG A 120 7.65 -8.21 17.29
CA ARG A 120 7.91 -9.26 16.29
C ARG A 120 7.33 -8.86 14.93
N ASP A 121 6.08 -8.42 14.91
CA ASP A 121 5.38 -8.11 13.68
C ASP A 121 5.93 -6.80 13.06
N GLN A 122 6.32 -5.81 13.88
CA GLN A 122 7.09 -4.64 13.42
C GLN A 122 8.44 -5.04 12.81
N ARG A 123 9.16 -6.01 13.39
CA ARG A 123 10.42 -6.51 12.81
C ARG A 123 10.20 -7.16 11.45
N GLN A 124 9.11 -7.91 11.28
CA GLN A 124 8.72 -8.47 9.97
C GLN A 124 8.35 -7.38 8.96
N GLN A 125 7.61 -6.34 9.38
CA GLN A 125 7.30 -5.19 8.52
C GLN A 125 8.55 -4.42 8.07
N ILE A 126 9.53 -4.23 8.95
CA ILE A 126 10.83 -3.61 8.60
C ILE A 126 11.54 -4.44 7.53
N LEU A 127 11.66 -5.76 7.73
CA LEU A 127 12.28 -6.66 6.75
C LEU A 127 11.53 -6.69 5.40
N HIS A 128 10.20 -6.67 5.42
CA HIS A 128 9.39 -6.59 4.21
C HIS A 128 9.58 -5.27 3.47
N ASN A 129 9.66 -4.15 4.19
CA ASN A 129 9.93 -2.83 3.62
C ASN A 129 11.37 -2.71 3.07
N GLU A 130 12.35 -3.34 3.72
CA GLU A 130 13.73 -3.44 3.21
C GLU A 130 13.78 -4.28 1.93
N TYR A 131 13.11 -5.44 1.90
CA TYR A 131 12.95 -6.27 0.70
C TYR A 131 12.31 -5.48 -0.45
N ARG A 132 11.19 -4.80 -0.19
CA ARG A 132 10.50 -3.96 -1.19
C ARG A 132 11.41 -2.83 -1.71
N ARG A 133 12.16 -2.16 -0.82
CA ARG A 133 13.14 -1.12 -1.23
C ARG A 133 14.24 -1.69 -2.13
N LEU A 134 14.71 -2.91 -1.89
CA LEU A 134 15.70 -3.56 -2.73
C LEU A 134 15.09 -3.98 -4.08
N GLN A 135 13.86 -4.50 -4.09
CA GLN A 135 13.13 -4.84 -5.31
C GLN A 135 12.90 -3.61 -6.19
N ASN A 136 12.35 -2.52 -5.64
CA ASN A 136 12.15 -1.26 -6.38
C ASN A 136 13.45 -0.76 -7.01
N LYS A 137 14.59 -0.82 -6.29
CA LYS A 137 15.90 -0.45 -6.84
C LYS A 137 16.34 -1.34 -8.00
N VAL A 138 16.01 -2.63 -7.99
CA VAL A 138 16.31 -3.53 -9.13
C VAL A 138 15.44 -3.17 -10.34
N GLU A 139 14.16 -2.87 -10.11
CA GLU A 139 13.22 -2.45 -11.15
C GLU A 139 13.60 -1.08 -11.76
N GLU A 140 13.94 -0.09 -10.92
CA GLU A 140 14.48 1.22 -11.33
C GLU A 140 15.78 1.06 -12.15
N ASN A 141 16.72 0.24 -11.70
CA ASN A 141 17.95 -0.04 -12.44
C ASN A 141 17.69 -0.73 -13.78
N HIS A 142 16.66 -1.58 -13.87
CA HIS A 142 16.27 -2.22 -15.13
C HIS A 142 15.65 -1.21 -16.10
N ALA A 143 14.72 -0.36 -15.64
CA ALA A 143 14.14 0.71 -16.43
C ALA A 143 15.19 1.72 -16.93
N ASN A 144 16.13 2.11 -16.07
CA ASN A 144 17.25 3.00 -16.43
C ASN A 144 18.17 2.39 -17.49
N ARG A 145 18.40 1.06 -17.49
CA ARG A 145 19.14 0.37 -18.55
C ARG A 145 18.39 0.44 -19.88
N ILE A 146 17.11 0.06 -19.90
CA ILE A 146 16.27 0.13 -21.12
C ILE A 146 16.27 1.55 -21.71
N LEU A 147 16.14 2.58 -20.85
CA LEU A 147 16.19 3.97 -21.28
C LEU A 147 17.57 4.35 -21.85
N SER A 148 18.66 3.89 -21.23
CA SER A 148 20.03 4.13 -21.69
C SER A 148 20.29 3.45 -23.04
N ASP A 149 19.84 2.21 -23.22
CA ASP A 149 19.97 1.44 -24.45
C ASP A 149 19.16 2.10 -25.59
N ALA A 150 17.95 2.59 -25.30
CA ALA A 150 17.13 3.34 -26.26
C ALA A 150 17.79 4.67 -26.67
N LEU A 151 18.30 5.46 -25.71
CA LEU A 151 19.04 6.69 -25.99
C LEU A 151 20.31 6.43 -26.82
N TYR A 152 21.02 5.34 -26.55
CA TYR A 152 22.19 4.94 -27.32
C TYR A 152 21.82 4.54 -28.76
N SER A 153 20.72 3.78 -28.94
CA SER A 153 20.17 3.47 -30.27
C SER A 153 19.75 4.73 -31.05
N ASP A 154 19.13 5.72 -30.39
CA ASP A 154 18.76 6.99 -31.01
C ASP A 154 19.98 7.83 -31.43
N LEU A 155 21.07 7.78 -30.65
CA LEU A 155 22.34 8.40 -31.01
C LEU A 155 22.97 7.71 -32.22
N GLU A 156 23.01 6.38 -32.25
CA GLU A 156 23.49 5.64 -33.42
C GLU A 156 22.64 5.90 -34.68
N ALA A 157 21.32 6.06 -34.53
CA ALA A 157 20.43 6.40 -35.64
C ALA A 157 20.77 7.79 -36.22
N LYS A 158 20.92 8.81 -35.36
CA LYS A 158 21.33 10.16 -35.77
C LYS A 158 22.70 10.17 -36.43
N GLU A 159 23.67 9.43 -35.89
CA GLU A 159 24.99 9.30 -36.53
C GLU A 159 24.92 8.68 -37.93
N LYS A 160 24.00 7.72 -38.16
CA LYS A 160 23.78 7.12 -39.49
C LYS A 160 23.14 8.14 -40.44
N GLU A 161 22.11 8.87 -39.99
CA GLU A 161 21.48 9.95 -40.76
C GLU A 161 22.48 11.06 -41.13
N ASP A 162 23.33 11.50 -40.21
CA ASP A 162 24.38 12.49 -40.45
C ASP A 162 25.42 11.99 -41.46
N LYS A 163 25.84 10.72 -41.36
CA LYS A 163 26.75 10.08 -42.34
C LYS A 163 26.10 10.04 -43.73
N GLU A 164 24.86 9.59 -43.86
CA GLU A 164 24.12 9.61 -45.13
C GLU A 164 23.98 11.02 -45.69
N MET A 165 23.67 12.02 -44.86
CA MET A 165 23.56 13.42 -45.28
C MET A 165 24.90 13.98 -45.76
N MET A 166 26.01 13.59 -45.15
CA MET A 166 27.36 13.95 -45.59
C MET A 166 27.74 13.25 -46.91
N GLU A 167 27.38 11.97 -47.07
CA GLU A 167 27.59 11.24 -48.32
C GLU A 167 26.78 11.83 -49.49
N ARG A 168 25.49 12.15 -49.27
CA ARG A 168 24.63 12.83 -50.26
C ARG A 168 25.20 14.19 -50.66
N LYS A 169 25.69 14.99 -49.70
CA LYS A 169 26.38 16.27 -49.99
C LYS A 169 27.65 16.04 -50.82
N LEU A 170 28.45 15.02 -50.49
CA LEU A 170 29.68 14.70 -51.22
C LEU A 170 29.41 14.19 -52.64
N GLN A 171 28.36 13.39 -52.85
CA GLN A 171 27.88 12.99 -54.18
C GLN A 171 27.45 14.22 -55.00
N TYR A 172 26.60 15.09 -54.43
CA TYR A 172 26.16 16.32 -55.08
C TYR A 172 27.34 17.26 -55.46
N CYS A 173 28.34 17.40 -54.59
CA CYS A 173 29.55 18.16 -54.91
C CYS A 173 30.36 17.55 -56.07
N LYS A 174 30.45 16.22 -56.16
CA LYS A 174 31.10 15.52 -57.29
C LYS A 174 30.33 15.74 -58.60
N GLU A 175 29.00 15.63 -58.57
CA GLU A 175 28.14 15.90 -59.74
C GLU A 175 28.29 17.34 -60.22
N LEU A 176 28.28 18.32 -59.31
CA LEU A 176 28.49 19.72 -59.64
C LEU A 176 29.89 19.97 -60.24
N GLN A 177 30.93 19.34 -59.70
CA GLN A 177 32.27 19.38 -60.27
C GLN A 177 32.32 18.78 -61.68
N GLN A 178 31.62 17.66 -61.90
CA GLN A 178 31.52 17.03 -63.22
C GLN A 178 30.75 17.91 -64.22
N GLN A 179 29.68 18.58 -63.80
CA GLN A 179 28.97 19.57 -64.64
C GLN A 179 29.88 20.74 -65.04
N LEU A 180 30.73 21.23 -64.13
CA LEU A 180 31.71 22.28 -64.43
C LEU A 180 32.77 21.81 -65.44
N VAL A 181 33.29 20.58 -65.28
CA VAL A 181 34.23 19.97 -66.24
C VAL A 181 33.58 19.77 -67.61
N ASN A 182 32.33 19.30 -67.66
CA ASN A 182 31.59 19.12 -68.90
C ASN A 182 31.36 20.46 -69.62
N LYS A 183 30.90 21.51 -68.92
CA LYS A 183 30.75 22.86 -69.48
C LYS A 183 32.07 23.45 -69.98
N GLN A 184 33.20 23.12 -69.33
CA GLN A 184 34.51 23.56 -69.80
C GLN A 184 34.95 22.80 -71.06
N ARG A 185 34.63 21.50 -71.18
CA ARG A 185 34.85 20.72 -72.41
C ARG A 185 33.97 21.21 -73.56
N GLU A 186 32.69 21.48 -73.31
CA GLU A 186 31.78 22.06 -74.32
C GLU A 186 32.33 23.36 -74.91
N LYS A 187 32.86 24.26 -74.06
CA LYS A 187 33.54 25.49 -74.50
C LYS A 187 34.82 25.22 -75.31
N GLN A 188 35.57 24.17 -74.99
CA GLN A 188 36.75 23.76 -75.75
C GLN A 188 36.37 23.25 -77.14
N CYS A 189 35.37 22.35 -77.24
CA CYS A 189 34.84 21.88 -78.52
C CYS A 189 34.32 23.05 -79.37
N GLN A 190 33.50 23.95 -78.80
CA GLN A 190 33.01 25.14 -79.51
C GLN A 190 34.15 26.04 -80.02
N PHE A 191 35.23 26.19 -79.25
CA PHE A 191 36.39 26.96 -79.69
C PHE A 191 37.15 26.25 -80.83
N GLU A 192 37.32 24.93 -80.76
CA GLU A 192 37.90 24.12 -81.83
C GLU A 192 37.06 24.20 -83.11
N ASP A 193 35.73 24.11 -83.01
CA ASP A 193 34.80 24.27 -84.14
C ASP A 193 34.94 25.66 -84.78
N THR A 194 34.95 26.75 -84.00
CA THR A 194 35.15 28.11 -84.56
C THR A 194 36.52 28.30 -85.21
N LEU A 195 37.56 27.58 -84.78
CA LEU A 195 38.87 27.59 -85.43
C LEU A 195 38.86 26.80 -86.76
N ILE A 196 38.09 25.72 -86.84
CA ILE A 196 37.88 24.96 -88.09
C ILE A 196 37.08 25.83 -89.07
N GLU A 197 35.97 26.42 -88.65
CA GLU A 197 35.17 27.35 -89.46
C GLU A 197 36.01 28.54 -89.97
N LYS A 198 36.82 29.16 -89.09
CA LYS A 198 37.72 30.25 -89.49
C LYS A 198 38.72 29.85 -90.56
N LYS A 199 39.33 28.65 -90.44
CA LYS A 199 40.24 28.13 -91.48
C LYS A 199 39.51 27.86 -92.78
N MET A 200 38.31 27.27 -92.74
CA MET A 200 37.49 27.06 -93.94
C MET A 200 37.14 28.37 -94.64
N LEU A 201 36.82 29.43 -93.87
CA LEU A 201 36.58 30.77 -94.43
C LEU A 201 37.85 31.39 -95.03
N GLU A 202 39.01 31.23 -94.39
CA GLU A 202 40.30 31.67 -94.92
C GLU A 202 40.65 30.95 -96.24
N ASP A 203 40.43 29.63 -96.32
CA ASP A 203 40.62 28.84 -97.54
C ASP A 203 39.65 29.28 -98.66
N VAL A 204 38.36 29.54 -98.33
CA VAL A 204 37.38 30.07 -99.29
C VAL A 204 37.80 31.45 -99.83
N MET A 205 38.21 32.38 -98.96
CA MET A 205 38.74 33.69 -99.41
C MET A 205 39.96 33.53 -100.31
N ARG A 206 40.83 32.55 -100.04
CA ARG A 206 42.01 32.26 -100.85
C ARG A 206 41.62 31.73 -102.23
N THR A 207 40.68 30.79 -102.31
CA THR A 207 40.18 30.32 -103.61
C THR A 207 39.50 31.43 -104.42
N ILE A 208 38.74 32.33 -103.78
CA ILE A 208 38.14 33.50 -104.46
C ILE A 208 39.24 34.41 -105.02
N ALA A 209 40.29 34.72 -104.24
CA ALA A 209 41.42 35.54 -104.72
C ALA A 209 42.18 34.87 -105.88
N ASP A 210 42.38 33.54 -105.83
CA ASP A 210 43.00 32.77 -106.91
C ASP A 210 42.08 32.67 -108.16
N GLU A 211 40.76 32.76 -108.01
CA GLU A 211 39.78 32.84 -109.10
C GLU A 211 39.75 34.23 -109.73
N ASP A 212 39.67 35.30 -108.92
CA ASP A 212 39.77 36.70 -109.37
C ASP A 212 41.07 36.93 -110.14
N GLN A 213 42.19 36.39 -109.66
CA GLN A 213 43.48 36.50 -110.36
C GLN A 213 43.49 35.77 -111.71
N ARG A 214 42.86 34.58 -111.79
CA ARG A 214 42.69 33.84 -113.05
C ARG A 214 41.76 34.57 -114.02
N GLU A 215 40.65 35.13 -113.56
CA GLU A 215 39.79 36.00 -114.37
C GLU A 215 40.53 37.22 -114.89
N LEU A 216 41.36 37.87 -114.06
CA LEU A 216 42.12 39.05 -114.46
C LEU A 216 43.14 38.72 -115.55
N GLN A 217 43.76 37.53 -115.50
CA GLN A 217 44.65 37.03 -116.56
C GLN A 217 43.86 36.76 -117.85
N GLN A 218 42.73 36.06 -117.79
CA GLN A 218 41.88 35.81 -118.97
C GLN A 218 41.38 37.11 -119.61
N LYS A 219 40.97 38.10 -118.80
CA LYS A 219 40.57 39.44 -119.29
C LYS A 219 41.74 40.14 -120.00
N ARG A 220 42.97 40.05 -119.48
CA ARG A 220 44.17 40.58 -120.17
C ARG A 220 44.38 39.91 -121.54
N GLU A 221 44.38 38.57 -121.60
CA GLU A 221 44.53 37.83 -122.86
C GLU A 221 43.45 38.18 -123.89
N GLN A 222 42.18 38.33 -123.46
CA GLN A 222 41.09 38.78 -124.31
C GLN A 222 41.33 40.20 -124.83
N THR A 223 41.78 41.14 -123.98
CA THR A 223 42.12 42.50 -124.44
C THR A 223 43.30 42.55 -125.40
N GLU A 224 44.27 41.64 -125.30
CA GLU A 224 45.36 41.54 -126.28
C GLU A 224 44.90 40.98 -127.63
N LYS A 225 44.02 39.96 -127.63
CA LYS A 225 43.37 39.45 -128.85
C LYS A 225 42.58 40.58 -129.53
N LEU A 226 41.74 41.28 -128.77
CA LEU A 226 40.96 42.42 -129.27
C LEU A 226 41.86 43.58 -129.76
N ARG A 227 43.01 43.85 -129.12
CA ARG A 227 43.97 44.86 -129.63
C ARG A 227 44.50 44.49 -131.01
N LYS A 228 44.86 43.23 -131.24
CA LYS A 228 45.33 42.73 -132.56
C LYS A 228 44.23 42.85 -133.62
N GLU A 229 42.99 42.51 -133.27
CA GLU A 229 41.81 42.71 -134.13
C GLU A 229 41.53 44.20 -134.41
N VAL A 230 41.72 45.08 -133.43
CA VAL A 230 41.60 46.54 -133.61
C VAL A 230 42.72 47.10 -134.49
N GLU A 231 43.93 46.53 -134.46
CA GLU A 231 45.02 46.93 -135.35
C GLU A 231 44.74 46.54 -136.81
N THR A 232 44.25 45.33 -137.07
CA THR A 232 43.82 44.93 -138.43
C THR A 232 42.61 45.74 -138.89
N PHE A 233 41.64 46.01 -138.01
CA PHE A 233 40.53 46.93 -138.31
C PHE A 233 40.97 48.37 -138.55
N LYS A 234 42.02 48.87 -137.88
CA LYS A 234 42.57 50.22 -138.13
C LYS A 234 43.19 50.30 -139.52
N GLN A 235 43.98 49.30 -139.93
CA GLN A 235 44.54 49.24 -141.29
C GLN A 235 43.41 49.25 -142.35
N ALA A 236 42.36 48.45 -142.15
CA ALA A 236 41.18 48.45 -143.02
C ALA A 236 40.40 49.79 -142.97
N ARG A 237 40.31 50.43 -141.80
CA ARG A 237 39.60 51.70 -141.60
C ARG A 237 40.39 52.91 -142.11
N GLU A 238 41.71 52.87 -142.18
CA GLU A 238 42.51 53.94 -142.81
C GLU A 238 42.32 53.93 -144.33
N ALA A 239 42.29 52.75 -144.95
CA ALA A 239 41.87 52.59 -146.34
C ALA A 239 40.44 53.08 -146.62
N TRP A 240 39.56 53.06 -145.62
CA TRP A 240 38.19 53.62 -145.71
C TRP A 240 38.09 55.11 -145.34
N LYS A 241 38.89 55.61 -144.39
CA LYS A 241 38.91 57.04 -144.01
C LYS A 241 39.48 57.93 -145.11
N GLN A 242 40.35 57.39 -145.97
CA GLN A 242 40.73 58.05 -147.22
C GLN A 242 39.50 58.34 -148.10
N LYS A 243 38.52 57.42 -148.18
CA LYS A 243 37.23 57.63 -148.89
C LYS A 243 36.22 58.54 -148.16
N GLN A 244 36.34 58.74 -146.84
CA GLN A 244 35.29 59.42 -146.05
C GLN A 244 35.65 60.84 -145.57
N LYS A 245 36.93 61.23 -145.58
CA LYS A 245 37.30 62.65 -145.42
C LYS A 245 36.75 63.54 -146.55
N GLU A 246 36.34 62.93 -147.66
CA GLU A 246 35.69 63.57 -148.81
C GLU A 246 34.26 64.10 -148.48
N LEU A 247 33.67 63.78 -147.32
CA LEU A 247 32.22 64.00 -147.05
C LEU A 247 31.82 64.98 -145.92
N LEU A 248 32.61 65.21 -144.86
CA LEU A 248 32.06 65.60 -143.53
C LEU A 248 32.30 67.05 -143.02
N VAL A 249 32.56 68.03 -143.87
CA VAL A 249 33.00 69.39 -143.48
C VAL A 249 31.82 70.32 -143.06
N GLN A 250 31.17 70.08 -141.89
CA GLN A 250 29.83 70.65 -141.55
C GLN A 250 29.63 71.28 -140.11
N GLU A 251 28.54 70.99 -139.35
CA GLU A 251 27.64 72.03 -138.76
C GLU A 251 27.77 72.59 -137.29
N GLU A 252 28.09 71.78 -136.27
CA GLU A 252 27.66 71.92 -134.84
C GLU A 252 27.67 73.32 -134.16
N ARG A 253 26.65 73.66 -133.31
CA ARG A 253 26.68 74.57 -132.10
C ARG A 253 25.32 74.93 -131.38
N ARG A 254 25.22 74.88 -130.00
CA ARG A 254 24.48 75.79 -128.97
C ARG A 254 23.70 75.19 -127.70
N ILE A 255 23.59 75.95 -126.53
CA ILE A 255 22.56 76.04 -125.36
C ILE A 255 22.82 75.49 -123.86
N GLU A 256 22.52 76.22 -122.71
CA GLU A 256 22.15 75.75 -121.27
C GLU A 256 21.98 76.81 -120.03
N GLN A 257 21.30 76.54 -118.82
CA GLN A 257 21.47 77.08 -117.35
C GLN A 257 20.28 77.09 -116.22
N GLN A 258 20.53 76.94 -114.85
CA GLN A 258 19.87 77.51 -113.53
C GLN A 258 19.37 76.64 -112.24
N GLY A 259 19.44 77.12 -110.92
CA GLY A 259 18.59 76.73 -109.66
C GLY A 259 19.14 76.53 -108.15
N LYS A 260 18.42 76.84 -106.98
CA LYS A 260 18.73 76.52 -105.48
C LYS A 260 17.76 77.00 -104.28
N ALA A 261 17.66 76.33 -103.06
CA ALA A 261 17.52 76.85 -101.60
C ALA A 261 16.68 76.09 -100.45
N ALA A 262 17.07 76.18 -99.12
CA ALA A 262 16.30 76.15 -97.79
C ALA A 262 16.62 75.11 -96.61
N SER A 263 16.71 75.53 -95.30
CA SER A 263 16.54 74.73 -93.99
C SER A 263 16.98 75.48 -92.68
N ASP A 264 16.38 75.28 -91.46
CA ASP A 264 17.07 75.48 -90.13
C ASP A 264 16.39 75.04 -88.76
N ARG A 265 17.23 74.68 -87.74
CA ARG A 265 17.04 74.46 -86.23
C ARG A 265 16.33 73.14 -85.74
N SER A 266 16.26 72.70 -84.45
CA SER A 266 16.55 73.23 -83.06
C SER A 266 16.85 72.08 -81.99
N GLN A 267 17.14 72.36 -80.68
CA GLN A 267 17.49 71.36 -79.60
C GLN A 267 17.22 71.79 -78.12
N ALA A 268 17.11 70.81 -77.16
CA ALA A 268 17.47 70.80 -75.68
C ALA A 268 16.40 70.48 -74.57
N ILE A 269 16.87 69.92 -73.42
CA ILE A 269 16.28 69.67 -72.04
C ILE A 269 16.14 68.16 -71.63
N VAL A 270 16.96 67.67 -70.65
CA VAL A 270 16.99 66.23 -70.22
C VAL A 270 17.27 65.92 -68.71
N ALA A 271 17.66 66.86 -67.83
CA ALA A 271 18.50 66.52 -66.65
C ALA A 271 17.93 66.66 -65.20
N GLU A 272 16.92 65.87 -64.77
CA GLU A 272 16.48 65.86 -63.35
C GLU A 272 15.97 64.46 -62.85
N ARG A 273 16.84 63.58 -62.30
CA ARG A 273 16.46 62.17 -62.00
C ARG A 273 16.89 61.52 -60.65
N GLU A 274 17.70 62.12 -59.76
CA GLU A 274 18.51 61.32 -58.79
C GLU A 274 18.44 61.64 -57.27
N ARG A 275 17.27 61.94 -56.65
CA ARG A 275 17.27 62.45 -55.24
C ARG A 275 16.40 61.81 -54.13
N LYS A 276 15.77 60.63 -54.27
CA LYS A 276 14.76 60.13 -53.28
C LYS A 276 14.92 58.70 -52.71
N LEU A 277 16.11 58.08 -52.73
CA LEU A 277 16.28 56.64 -52.40
C LEU A 277 16.70 56.29 -50.94
N GLN A 278 16.90 57.25 -50.03
CA GLN A 278 17.60 57.02 -48.74
C GLN A 278 16.73 56.98 -47.45
N LEU A 279 15.42 56.72 -47.53
CA LEU A 279 14.49 56.95 -46.39
C LEU A 279 13.85 55.71 -45.74
N LYS A 280 14.33 54.49 -46.02
CA LYS A 280 13.64 53.23 -45.60
C LYS A 280 14.30 52.39 -44.49
N GLU A 281 15.47 52.73 -43.98
CA GLU A 281 16.27 51.81 -43.12
C GLU A 281 16.12 52.00 -41.59
N LYS A 282 15.44 53.05 -41.10
CA LYS A 282 15.47 53.44 -39.67
C LYS A 282 14.28 52.98 -38.80
N LEU A 283 13.57 51.90 -39.14
CA LEU A 283 12.34 51.49 -38.43
C LEU A 283 12.38 50.11 -37.74
N ASN A 284 13.38 49.27 -38.03
CA ASN A 284 13.45 47.89 -37.50
C ASN A 284 14.02 47.76 -36.06
N GLU A 285 14.53 48.83 -35.45
CA GLU A 285 15.20 48.75 -34.14
C GLU A 285 14.24 48.72 -32.93
N LYS A 286 12.95 49.03 -33.10
CA LYS A 286 12.01 49.27 -31.98
C LYS A 286 11.26 48.05 -31.44
N VAL A 287 11.47 46.86 -32.01
CA VAL A 287 10.69 45.65 -31.66
C VAL A 287 11.34 44.81 -30.55
N VAL A 288 12.66 44.86 -30.39
CA VAL A 288 13.41 43.99 -29.45
C VAL A 288 13.23 44.40 -27.98
N ALA A 289 12.92 45.67 -27.69
CA ALA A 289 12.93 46.22 -26.34
C ALA A 289 11.74 45.84 -25.43
N LYS A 290 10.72 45.14 -25.93
CA LYS A 290 9.49 44.84 -25.14
C LYS A 290 9.49 43.49 -24.41
N ILE A 291 10.41 42.59 -24.73
CA ILE A 291 10.37 41.19 -24.26
C ILE A 291 10.96 41.04 -22.84
N LEU A 292 11.72 42.01 -22.35
CA LEU A 292 12.39 41.95 -21.03
C LEU A 292 11.51 42.38 -19.83
N ILE A 293 10.26 42.79 -20.05
CA ILE A 293 9.39 43.34 -19.00
C ILE A 293 8.48 42.26 -18.36
N GLU A 294 8.32 41.10 -19.00
CA GLU A 294 7.39 40.05 -18.52
C GLU A 294 7.96 39.09 -17.46
N GLU A 295 9.28 39.03 -17.24
CA GLU A 295 9.89 38.04 -16.33
C GLU A 295 10.04 38.49 -14.86
N GLU A 296 9.99 39.79 -14.55
CA GLU A 296 10.15 40.26 -13.16
C GLU A 296 8.88 40.07 -12.31
N SER A 297 7.69 40.10 -12.94
CA SER A 297 6.38 39.94 -12.25
C SER A 297 6.11 38.55 -11.65
N ARG A 298 7.00 37.57 -11.87
CA ARG A 298 6.89 36.22 -11.28
C ARG A 298 7.58 36.06 -9.92
N ARG A 299 8.52 36.95 -9.54
CA ARG A 299 9.29 36.79 -8.29
C ARG A 299 8.58 37.33 -7.04
N GLU A 300 7.63 38.25 -7.21
CA GLU A 300 6.89 38.87 -6.11
C GLU A 300 5.86 37.95 -5.42
N ARG A 301 5.64 36.73 -5.94
CA ARG A 301 4.69 35.76 -5.36
C ARG A 301 5.29 34.81 -4.32
N GLU A 302 6.62 34.78 -4.14
CA GLU A 302 7.30 33.76 -3.33
C GLU A 302 7.85 34.26 -1.98
N GLU A 303 7.87 35.57 -1.72
CA GLU A 303 8.41 36.13 -0.46
C GLU A 303 7.35 36.49 0.59
N VAL A 304 6.09 36.70 0.20
CA VAL A 304 4.99 37.09 1.11
C VAL A 304 4.51 35.92 2.00
N ILE A 305 4.78 34.67 1.61
CA ILE A 305 4.26 33.46 2.27
C ILE A 305 5.16 32.98 3.43
N ARG A 306 6.38 33.53 3.59
CA ARG A 306 7.43 32.94 4.46
C ARG A 306 7.68 33.65 5.80
N MET A 307 7.10 34.84 6.06
CA MET A 307 7.58 35.74 7.13
C MET A 307 6.57 36.12 8.22
N LEU A 308 5.32 35.64 8.18
CA LEU A 308 4.25 36.06 9.12
C LEU A 308 3.45 34.90 9.76
N GLN A 309 4.01 33.68 9.79
CA GLN A 309 3.35 32.49 10.37
C GLN A 309 3.97 31.95 11.67
N GLU A 310 5.08 32.49 12.18
CA GLU A 310 5.87 31.81 13.23
C GLU A 310 6.17 32.55 14.55
N GLN A 311 5.73 33.80 14.80
CA GLN A 311 6.11 34.51 16.05
C GLN A 311 5.00 35.17 16.90
N GLU A 312 3.77 35.40 16.43
CA GLU A 312 2.78 36.25 17.17
C GLU A 312 1.56 35.53 17.78
N TYR A 313 1.58 34.19 17.92
CA TYR A 313 0.50 33.47 18.63
C TYR A 313 0.93 32.70 19.89
N LEU A 314 2.20 32.83 20.30
CA LEU A 314 2.74 32.27 21.54
C LEU A 314 2.51 33.19 22.77
N GLU A 315 1.90 34.37 22.60
CA GLU A 315 1.71 35.36 23.68
C GLU A 315 0.32 35.33 24.36
N LYS A 316 -0.51 34.31 24.11
CA LYS A 316 -1.81 34.13 24.79
C LYS A 316 -1.73 33.44 26.17
N GLY A 317 -0.56 33.44 26.82
CA GLY A 317 -0.35 32.91 28.16
C GLY A 317 -0.67 33.87 29.33
N ILE A 318 -0.99 35.14 29.04
CA ILE A 318 -1.10 36.21 30.05
C ILE A 318 -2.54 36.37 30.59
N GLN A 319 -3.33 35.29 30.59
CA GLN A 319 -4.72 35.28 31.11
C GLN A 319 -4.93 34.40 32.35
N GLU A 320 -3.89 33.74 32.87
CA GLU A 320 -3.99 32.86 34.05
C GLU A 320 -3.68 33.56 35.39
N ASP A 321 -3.00 34.72 35.37
CA ASP A 321 -2.52 35.47 36.56
C ASP A 321 -3.59 36.26 37.35
N ILE A 322 -4.87 36.17 36.98
CA ILE A 322 -5.96 36.93 37.61
C ILE A 322 -6.67 36.14 38.73
N ALA A 323 -6.49 34.82 38.80
CA ALA A 323 -7.23 33.95 39.72
C ALA A 323 -6.70 33.87 41.18
N GLU A 324 -5.53 34.44 41.48
CA GLU A 324 -4.82 34.16 42.74
C GLU A 324 -4.93 35.25 43.83
N ARG A 325 -5.47 36.45 43.52
CA ARG A 325 -5.50 37.58 44.49
C ARG A 325 -6.62 37.53 45.54
N ASP A 326 -7.76 36.90 45.26
CA ASP A 326 -8.98 37.04 46.08
C ASP A 326 -9.03 36.20 47.38
N LYS A 327 -8.03 35.35 47.65
CA LYS A 327 -8.03 34.46 48.84
C LYS A 327 -7.52 35.10 50.14
N THR A 328 -7.08 36.36 50.14
CA THR A 328 -6.27 36.92 51.25
C THR A 328 -7.02 37.82 52.24
N GLU A 329 -8.29 38.18 52.00
CA GLU A 329 -8.96 39.26 52.76
C GLU A 329 -9.87 38.80 53.93
N SER A 330 -10.31 37.53 53.95
CA SER A 330 -11.36 37.05 54.87
C SER A 330 -10.92 36.87 56.35
N THR A 331 -9.63 36.66 56.61
CA THR A 331 -9.13 36.16 57.92
C THR A 331 -8.97 37.22 59.01
N LYS A 332 -9.21 38.52 58.73
CA LYS A 332 -8.88 39.63 59.67
C LYS A 332 -10.00 40.03 60.65
N LYS A 333 -11.18 39.40 60.63
CA LYS A 333 -12.38 39.90 61.35
C LYS A 333 -12.73 39.24 62.70
N GLN A 334 -12.21 38.06 63.05
CA GLN A 334 -12.77 37.24 64.16
C GLN A 334 -12.13 37.43 65.56
N THR A 335 -11.05 38.21 65.71
CA THR A 335 -10.24 38.23 66.95
C THR A 335 -10.60 39.29 68.00
N LYS A 336 -11.73 40.01 67.89
CA LYS A 336 -12.03 41.20 68.74
C LYS A 336 -13.09 41.05 69.85
N GLU A 337 -13.86 39.96 69.93
CA GLU A 337 -15.12 39.98 70.72
C GLU A 337 -15.09 39.28 72.11
N VAL A 338 -14.04 38.54 72.48
CA VAL A 338 -14.09 37.57 73.61
C VAL A 338 -13.76 38.16 75.00
N LEU A 339 -13.16 39.36 75.11
CA LEU A 339 -12.42 39.75 76.32
C LEU A 339 -13.25 40.37 77.48
N THR A 340 -14.55 40.63 77.32
CA THR A 340 -15.27 41.60 78.20
C THR A 340 -16.18 41.04 79.30
N GLN A 341 -16.40 39.73 79.44
CA GLN A 341 -17.55 39.19 80.21
C GLN A 341 -17.28 38.61 81.64
N GLN A 342 -16.06 38.66 82.20
CA GLN A 342 -15.70 37.78 83.34
C GLN A 342 -15.75 38.37 84.78
N MET A 343 -16.09 39.65 85.03
CA MET A 343 -15.71 40.30 86.30
C MET A 343 -16.76 40.41 87.44
N GLU A 344 -18.06 40.16 87.23
CA GLU A 344 -19.10 40.71 88.15
C GLU A 344 -19.72 39.75 89.20
N THR A 345 -19.45 38.44 89.19
CA THR A 345 -20.35 37.45 89.84
C THR A 345 -20.08 37.07 91.32
N LYS A 346 -19.09 37.65 92.02
CA LYS A 346 -18.46 36.97 93.18
C LYS A 346 -18.92 37.33 94.62
N GLN A 347 -19.79 38.32 94.87
CA GLN A 347 -19.89 38.95 96.22
C GLN A 347 -21.11 38.61 97.14
N ARG A 348 -22.14 37.86 96.73
CA ARG A 348 -23.44 37.84 97.46
C ARG A 348 -23.68 36.78 98.56
N LEU A 349 -22.81 35.80 98.79
CA LEU A 349 -23.22 34.50 99.37
C LEU A 349 -23.05 34.28 100.90
N GLU A 350 -22.40 35.16 101.65
CA GLU A 350 -21.74 34.74 102.91
C GLU A 350 -22.59 34.82 104.20
N LYS A 351 -23.74 35.51 104.22
CA LYS A 351 -24.42 35.89 105.49
C LYS A 351 -25.48 34.91 106.01
N GLU A 352 -25.96 33.96 105.23
CA GLU A 352 -27.12 33.11 105.55
C GLU A 352 -26.83 31.89 106.47
N GLN A 353 -25.59 31.72 106.92
CA GLN A 353 -25.14 30.43 107.50
C GLN A 353 -25.49 30.20 108.98
N LYS A 354 -25.45 31.22 109.85
CA LYS A 354 -25.21 31.01 111.30
C LYS A 354 -26.41 30.53 112.13
N GLU A 355 -27.64 30.93 111.82
CA GLU A 355 -28.81 30.59 112.67
C GLU A 355 -29.29 29.14 112.50
N ARG A 356 -28.87 28.45 111.43
CA ARG A 356 -29.27 27.06 111.14
C ARG A 356 -28.60 26.02 112.06
N GLU A 357 -27.55 26.38 112.79
CA GLU A 357 -26.68 25.43 113.51
C GLU A 357 -27.20 24.94 114.87
N ALA A 358 -28.06 25.70 115.56
CA ALA A 358 -28.43 25.40 116.94
C ALA A 358 -29.52 24.33 117.07
N ASN A 359 -30.63 24.47 116.33
CA ASN A 359 -31.73 23.50 116.33
C ASN A 359 -31.33 22.14 115.72
N TYR A 360 -30.23 22.10 114.96
CA TYR A 360 -29.64 20.90 114.40
C TYR A 360 -29.27 19.87 115.49
N ARG A 361 -28.65 20.31 116.60
CA ARG A 361 -27.97 19.41 117.56
C ARG A 361 -28.90 18.44 118.32
N LYS A 362 -30.11 18.86 118.69
CA LYS A 362 -31.06 17.99 119.44
C LYS A 362 -31.81 17.01 118.54
N LEU A 363 -32.03 17.37 117.27
CA LEU A 363 -32.55 16.44 116.27
C LEU A 363 -31.53 15.32 115.99
N MET A 364 -30.23 15.66 115.98
CA MET A 364 -29.15 14.71 115.72
C MET A 364 -29.09 13.55 116.72
N GLU A 365 -29.22 13.75 118.03
CA GLU A 365 -29.09 12.65 119.02
C GLU A 365 -30.21 11.59 118.90
N SER A 366 -31.45 12.02 118.68
CA SER A 366 -32.57 11.11 118.40
C SER A 366 -32.47 10.48 117.00
N GLN A 367 -31.83 11.16 116.04
CA GLN A 367 -31.49 10.54 114.75
C GLN A 367 -30.42 9.46 114.94
N ILE A 368 -29.35 9.71 115.68
CA ILE A 368 -28.19 8.81 115.86
C ILE A 368 -28.61 7.42 116.36
N SER A 369 -29.47 7.33 117.38
CA SER A 369 -29.93 6.01 117.87
C SER A 369 -30.85 5.27 116.88
N SER A 370 -31.66 6.00 116.09
CA SER A 370 -32.45 5.42 115.00
C SER A 370 -31.58 5.04 113.79
N THR A 371 -30.49 5.79 113.52
CA THR A 371 -29.54 5.46 112.46
C THR A 371 -28.68 4.28 112.86
N GLU A 372 -28.21 4.13 114.11
CA GLU A 372 -27.42 2.96 114.53
C GLU A 372 -28.14 1.62 114.34
N GLN A 373 -29.45 1.55 114.57
CA GLN A 373 -30.24 0.34 114.33
C GLN A 373 -30.42 0.09 112.82
N LYS A 374 -30.73 1.15 112.05
CA LYS A 374 -30.79 1.09 110.59
C LYS A 374 -29.44 0.72 109.98
N GLU A 375 -28.34 1.24 110.50
CA GLU A 375 -26.96 0.95 110.07
C GLU A 375 -26.60 -0.51 110.28
N LYS A 376 -27.04 -1.16 111.36
CA LYS A 376 -26.82 -2.61 111.55
C LYS A 376 -27.58 -3.44 110.54
N GLU A 377 -28.86 -3.11 110.27
CA GLU A 377 -29.61 -3.76 109.20
C GLU A 377 -29.04 -3.45 107.81
N ASP A 378 -28.65 -2.21 107.55
CA ASP A 378 -28.09 -1.75 106.29
C ASP A 378 -26.69 -2.32 106.08
N GLN A 379 -25.90 -2.58 107.12
CA GLN A 379 -24.65 -3.34 107.02
C GLN A 379 -24.89 -4.79 106.62
N LEU A 380 -25.95 -5.44 107.13
CA LEU A 380 -26.33 -6.79 106.70
C LEU A 380 -26.85 -6.79 105.25
N LYS A 381 -27.78 -5.89 104.92
CA LYS A 381 -28.29 -5.70 103.55
C LYS A 381 -27.17 -5.31 102.58
N GLN A 382 -26.18 -4.51 102.99
CA GLN A 382 -25.01 -4.18 102.19
C GLN A 382 -24.06 -5.37 102.03
N LYS A 383 -23.84 -6.20 103.05
CA LYS A 383 -23.04 -7.43 102.94
C LYS A 383 -23.70 -8.41 101.97
N GLU A 384 -25.01 -8.57 102.05
CA GLU A 384 -25.78 -9.43 101.15
C GLU A 384 -25.81 -8.90 99.72
N LYS A 385 -26.09 -7.60 99.52
CA LYS A 385 -25.97 -6.93 98.21
C LYS A 385 -24.55 -6.99 97.64
N LYS A 386 -23.51 -6.82 98.45
CA LYS A 386 -22.10 -6.97 98.02
C LYS A 386 -21.81 -8.42 97.62
N ARG A 387 -22.35 -9.42 98.33
CA ARG A 387 -22.22 -10.84 97.96
C ARG A 387 -22.92 -11.16 96.64
N GLN A 388 -24.16 -10.68 96.46
CA GLN A 388 -24.92 -10.81 95.21
C GLN A 388 -24.17 -10.12 94.06
N TYR A 389 -23.76 -8.87 94.23
CA TYR A 389 -22.96 -8.12 93.26
C TYR A 389 -21.62 -8.80 92.93
N CYS A 390 -20.91 -9.38 93.90
CA CYS A 390 -19.69 -10.14 93.62
C CYS A 390 -19.96 -11.41 92.79
N LEU A 391 -21.06 -12.12 93.04
CA LEU A 391 -21.46 -13.30 92.25
C LEU A 391 -21.89 -12.89 90.83
N GLU A 392 -22.69 -11.82 90.70
CA GLU A 392 -23.10 -11.25 89.40
C GLU A 392 -21.88 -10.75 88.61
N LEU A 393 -20.93 -10.08 89.26
CA LEU A 393 -19.70 -9.61 88.65
C LEU A 393 -18.79 -10.79 88.23
N GLN A 394 -18.69 -11.84 89.05
CA GLN A 394 -17.98 -13.08 88.65
C GLN A 394 -18.63 -13.73 87.44
N GLN A 395 -19.96 -13.86 87.42
CA GLN A 395 -20.70 -14.35 86.25
C GLN A 395 -20.47 -13.48 85.01
N GLN A 396 -20.50 -12.14 85.14
CA GLN A 396 -20.20 -11.22 84.05
C GLN A 396 -18.75 -11.32 83.56
N ILE A 397 -17.78 -11.55 84.46
CA ILE A 397 -16.37 -11.77 84.10
C ILE A 397 -16.22 -13.10 83.33
N GLU A 398 -16.82 -14.18 83.81
CA GLU A 398 -16.82 -15.48 83.12
C GLU A 398 -17.53 -15.41 81.77
N GLU A 399 -18.67 -14.73 81.68
CA GLU A 399 -19.40 -14.58 80.43
C GLU A 399 -18.64 -13.70 79.44
N ASN A 400 -18.04 -12.58 79.89
CA ASN A 400 -17.19 -11.76 79.03
C ASN A 400 -15.91 -12.50 78.58
N ALA A 401 -15.32 -13.34 79.44
CA ALA A 401 -14.22 -14.21 79.04
C ALA A 401 -14.66 -15.23 77.97
N ARG A 402 -15.83 -15.87 78.14
CA ARG A 402 -16.41 -16.77 77.12
C ARG A 402 -16.75 -16.03 75.82
N ARG A 403 -17.25 -14.79 75.87
CA ARG A 403 -17.52 -13.96 74.67
C ARG A 403 -16.21 -13.65 73.94
N ARG A 404 -15.17 -13.19 74.64
CA ARG A 404 -13.84 -12.92 74.06
C ARG A 404 -13.19 -14.16 73.47
N MET A 405 -13.28 -15.32 74.12
CA MET A 405 -12.77 -16.57 73.55
C MET A 405 -13.45 -16.91 72.21
N LYS A 406 -14.79 -16.82 72.15
CA LYS A 406 -15.54 -17.02 70.90
C LYS A 406 -15.23 -15.98 69.83
N GLU A 407 -15.00 -14.73 70.22
CA GLU A 407 -14.64 -13.64 69.31
C GLU A 407 -13.24 -13.87 68.72
N ASN A 408 -12.26 -14.22 69.55
CA ASN A 408 -10.91 -14.63 69.11
C ASN A 408 -10.95 -15.88 68.22
N GLU A 409 -11.72 -16.91 68.57
CA GLU A 409 -11.89 -18.11 67.73
C GLU A 409 -12.49 -17.77 66.35
N LEU A 410 -13.48 -16.87 66.30
CA LEU A 410 -14.05 -16.37 65.06
C LEU A 410 -13.05 -15.54 64.25
N GLU A 411 -12.24 -14.72 64.89
CA GLU A 411 -11.19 -13.92 64.23
C GLU A 411 -10.05 -14.80 63.71
N GLU A 412 -9.57 -15.77 64.48
CA GLU A 412 -8.60 -16.77 64.02
C GLU A 412 -9.14 -17.58 62.83
N ASN A 413 -10.40 -18.00 62.87
CA ASN A 413 -11.00 -18.76 61.77
C ASN A 413 -11.17 -17.90 60.51
N ARG A 414 -11.47 -16.60 60.66
CA ARG A 414 -11.43 -15.64 59.54
C ARG A 414 -10.02 -15.44 59.00
N ALA A 415 -9.02 -15.30 59.86
CA ALA A 415 -7.62 -15.14 59.46
C ALA A 415 -7.10 -16.38 58.72
N LYS A 416 -7.41 -17.59 59.22
CA LYS A 416 -7.13 -18.87 58.54
C LYS A 416 -7.80 -18.92 57.17
N HIS A 417 -9.10 -18.64 57.09
CA HIS A 417 -9.83 -18.61 55.81
C HIS A 417 -9.24 -17.60 54.81
N VAL A 418 -8.86 -16.40 55.23
CA VAL A 418 -8.21 -15.41 54.34
C VAL A 418 -6.81 -15.85 53.92
N PHE A 419 -6.04 -16.47 54.81
CA PHE A 419 -4.73 -17.02 54.50
C PHE A 419 -4.82 -18.17 53.48
N ASP A 420 -5.71 -19.14 53.72
CA ASP A 420 -5.94 -20.28 52.83
C ASP A 420 -6.47 -19.80 51.47
N TYR A 421 -7.44 -18.89 51.43
CA TYR A 421 -7.93 -18.29 50.18
C TYR A 421 -6.83 -17.57 49.39
N ASN A 422 -5.98 -16.78 50.06
CA ASN A 422 -4.87 -16.07 49.39
C ASN A 422 -3.79 -17.05 48.90
N LYS A 423 -3.57 -18.15 49.62
CA LYS A 423 -2.64 -19.22 49.22
C LYS A 423 -3.18 -19.98 48.00
N ASP A 424 -4.45 -20.35 48.02
CA ASP A 424 -5.12 -21.04 46.90
C ASP A 424 -5.14 -20.13 45.66
N TRP A 425 -5.51 -18.84 45.82
CA TRP A 425 -5.40 -17.82 44.78
C TRP A 425 -3.98 -17.72 44.21
N SER A 426 -2.96 -17.67 45.08
CA SER A 426 -1.56 -17.61 44.65
C SER A 426 -1.16 -18.87 43.86
N THR A 427 -1.61 -20.06 44.27
CA THR A 427 -1.36 -21.28 43.50
C THR A 427 -2.02 -21.24 42.13
N GLU A 428 -3.30 -20.88 42.04
CA GLU A 428 -4.02 -20.71 40.77
C GLU A 428 -3.35 -19.70 39.84
N VAL A 429 -2.93 -18.55 40.37
CA VAL A 429 -2.19 -17.51 39.62
C VAL A 429 -0.85 -18.05 39.10
N THR A 430 -0.09 -18.81 39.90
CA THR A 430 1.17 -19.40 39.42
C THR A 430 0.98 -20.50 38.37
N GLU A 431 -0.12 -21.25 38.42
CA GLU A 431 -0.47 -22.22 37.39
C GLU A 431 -0.92 -21.55 36.09
N GLU A 432 -1.76 -20.53 36.18
CA GLU A 432 -2.20 -19.77 35.02
C GLU A 432 -1.05 -18.98 34.38
N ARG A 433 -0.12 -18.44 35.19
CA ARG A 433 1.16 -17.88 34.72
C ARG A 433 1.93 -18.90 33.89
N LYS A 434 2.08 -20.14 34.37
CA LYS A 434 2.79 -21.21 33.63
C LYS A 434 2.11 -21.51 32.29
N LYS A 435 0.77 -21.60 32.25
CA LYS A 435 0.02 -21.81 31.00
C LYS A 435 0.23 -20.66 29.99
N ILE A 436 0.09 -19.41 30.43
CA ILE A 436 0.32 -18.22 29.60
C ILE A 436 1.75 -18.18 29.06
N VAL A 437 2.74 -18.50 29.90
CA VAL A 437 4.15 -18.60 29.48
C VAL A 437 4.34 -19.73 28.47
N GLU A 438 3.79 -20.92 28.72
CA GLU A 438 3.91 -22.09 27.85
C GLU A 438 3.33 -21.83 26.45
N GLU A 439 2.17 -21.16 26.37
CA GLU A 439 1.48 -20.81 25.12
C GLU A 439 2.23 -19.70 24.34
N HIS A 440 2.57 -18.60 25.01
CA HIS A 440 2.99 -17.36 24.34
C HIS A 440 4.50 -17.10 24.34
N ALA A 441 5.25 -17.48 25.38
CA ALA A 441 6.66 -17.13 25.48
C ALA A 441 7.55 -17.75 24.38
N PRO A 442 7.37 -19.03 23.97
CA PRO A 442 8.14 -19.64 22.87
C PRO A 442 8.11 -18.81 21.57
N HIS A 443 6.93 -18.31 21.23
CA HIS A 443 6.64 -17.53 20.02
C HIS A 443 7.25 -16.12 20.00
N LEU A 444 7.79 -15.67 21.14
CA LEU A 444 8.23 -14.30 21.40
C LEU A 444 9.69 -14.22 21.89
N LEU A 445 10.41 -15.35 21.92
CA LEU A 445 11.84 -15.38 22.22
C LEU A 445 12.60 -14.44 21.27
N GLY A 446 13.38 -13.52 21.84
CA GLY A 446 14.08 -12.46 21.11
C GLY A 446 13.30 -11.15 20.89
N TYR A 447 11.99 -11.13 21.15
CA TYR A 447 11.12 -9.94 20.99
C TYR A 447 10.59 -9.38 22.32
N LEU A 448 10.77 -10.09 23.43
CA LEU A 448 10.41 -9.65 24.78
C LEU A 448 11.50 -8.79 25.42
N GLN A 449 11.07 -7.89 26.30
CA GLN A 449 11.98 -7.08 27.12
C GLN A 449 12.67 -7.94 28.20
N PRO A 450 13.93 -7.63 28.58
CA PRO A 450 14.58 -8.28 29.71
C PRO A 450 13.77 -8.14 31.02
N GLY A 451 13.65 -9.24 31.77
CA GLY A 451 12.94 -9.25 33.05
C GLY A 451 11.42 -9.52 32.97
N VAL A 452 10.84 -9.74 31.78
CA VAL A 452 9.44 -10.20 31.64
C VAL A 452 9.28 -11.65 32.12
N LEU A 453 10.27 -12.49 31.81
CA LEU A 453 10.32 -13.91 32.16
C LEU A 453 11.40 -14.14 33.22
N GLY A 454 11.06 -14.89 34.27
CA GLY A 454 11.96 -15.28 35.35
C GLY A 454 12.54 -16.68 35.20
N GLN A 455 13.47 -17.07 36.07
CA GLN A 455 14.04 -18.43 36.07
C GLN A 455 12.99 -19.51 36.33
N GLN A 456 11.98 -19.20 37.16
CA GLN A 456 10.85 -20.07 37.45
C GLN A 456 9.90 -20.31 36.25
N ASP A 457 9.98 -19.48 35.21
CA ASP A 457 9.20 -19.63 33.97
C ASP A 457 9.89 -20.59 32.98
N LEU A 458 11.20 -20.88 33.14
CA LEU A 458 11.99 -21.69 32.20
C LEU A 458 11.44 -23.10 31.91
N PRO A 459 10.90 -23.86 32.88
CA PRO A 459 10.32 -25.18 32.60
C PRO A 459 9.10 -25.10 31.67
N ALA A 460 8.25 -24.08 31.84
CA ALA A 460 7.07 -23.85 31.00
C ALA A 460 7.45 -23.38 29.58
N ILE A 461 8.52 -22.59 29.45
CA ILE A 461 9.07 -22.22 28.13
C ILE A 461 9.60 -23.48 27.42
N LYS A 462 10.28 -24.39 28.13
CA LYS A 462 10.77 -25.65 27.56
C LYS A 462 9.64 -26.55 27.07
N SER A 463 8.57 -26.74 27.86
CA SER A 463 7.44 -27.57 27.43
C SER A 463 6.70 -26.94 26.24
N GLY A 464 6.52 -25.62 26.21
CA GLY A 464 5.95 -24.91 25.07
C GLY A 464 6.79 -25.06 23.79
N VAL A 465 8.11 -24.87 23.89
CA VAL A 465 9.05 -25.08 22.77
C VAL A 465 9.07 -26.54 22.27
N GLN A 466 8.84 -27.53 23.14
CA GLN A 466 8.73 -28.94 22.74
C GLN A 466 7.43 -29.28 22.01
N LYS A 467 6.33 -28.54 22.27
CA LYS A 467 5.06 -28.71 21.55
C LYS A 467 5.17 -28.25 20.08
N ASP A 468 6.02 -27.27 19.79
CA ASP A 468 6.20 -26.68 18.45
C ASP A 468 7.47 -27.19 17.75
N PRO A 469 7.38 -28.06 16.72
CA PRO A 469 8.55 -28.64 16.04
C PRO A 469 9.49 -27.60 15.40
N ARG A 470 8.97 -26.40 15.09
CA ARG A 470 9.74 -25.27 14.53
C ARG A 470 10.61 -24.57 15.56
N LEU A 471 10.25 -24.65 16.84
CA LEU A 471 10.93 -23.99 17.95
C LEU A 471 11.87 -24.96 18.69
N ALA A 472 11.64 -26.27 18.60
CA ALA A 472 12.40 -27.32 19.27
C ALA A 472 13.94 -27.31 19.04
N GLN A 473 14.44 -26.55 18.05
CA GLN A 473 15.87 -26.36 17.78
C GLN A 473 16.51 -25.23 18.62
N LEU A 474 15.73 -24.47 19.40
CA LEU A 474 16.20 -23.34 20.20
C LEU A 474 16.84 -23.80 21.52
N ASP A 475 18.10 -23.43 21.73
CA ASP A 475 18.78 -23.62 23.02
C ASP A 475 18.35 -22.55 24.04
N ILE A 476 17.31 -22.87 24.80
CA ILE A 476 16.73 -22.01 25.83
C ILE A 476 17.71 -21.79 26.99
N GLU A 477 18.63 -22.73 27.27
CA GLU A 477 19.51 -22.64 28.43
C GLU A 477 20.62 -21.61 28.21
N SER A 478 21.27 -21.60 27.04
CA SER A 478 22.25 -20.55 26.73
C SER A 478 21.60 -19.16 26.62
N MET A 479 20.37 -19.07 26.09
CA MET A 479 19.60 -17.82 26.06
C MET A 479 19.30 -17.29 27.46
N ALA A 480 18.97 -18.16 28.43
CA ALA A 480 18.70 -17.78 29.82
C ALA A 480 19.95 -17.34 30.62
N VAL A 481 21.13 -17.84 30.25
CA VAL A 481 22.40 -17.60 30.96
C VAL A 481 23.15 -16.35 30.45
N SER A 482 22.65 -15.67 29.40
CA SER A 482 23.27 -14.47 28.80
C SER A 482 23.30 -13.24 29.74
N LYS A 483 24.30 -13.22 30.64
CA LYS A 483 24.54 -12.13 31.62
C LYS A 483 25.03 -10.81 31.03
N LYS A 484 25.33 -10.75 29.73
CA LYS A 484 25.74 -9.50 29.06
C LYS A 484 24.53 -8.85 28.42
N PRO A 485 23.95 -7.77 28.99
CA PRO A 485 23.09 -6.91 28.19
C PRO A 485 23.94 -6.42 27.02
N LEU A 486 23.54 -6.78 25.80
CA LEU A 486 24.08 -6.21 24.58
C LEU A 486 23.74 -4.72 24.61
N ARG A 487 24.65 -3.92 25.16
CA ARG A 487 24.60 -2.45 25.10
C ARG A 487 24.88 -2.06 23.66
N PHE A 488 23.85 -2.16 22.82
CA PHE A 488 23.80 -1.41 21.58
C PHE A 488 24.07 0.05 21.95
N PRO A 489 25.07 0.72 21.34
CA PRO A 489 25.32 2.12 21.61
C PRO A 489 24.02 2.89 21.30
N LYS A 490 23.52 3.69 22.25
CA LYS A 490 22.24 4.43 22.17
C LYS A 490 22.25 5.56 21.11
N CYS A 491 23.14 5.46 20.13
CA CYS A 491 23.60 6.52 19.25
C CYS A 491 24.31 5.82 18.07
N ASN A 492 23.69 5.85 16.88
CA ASN A 492 24.42 5.71 15.63
C ASN A 492 25.55 6.78 15.65
N PRO A 493 26.82 6.48 15.27
CA PRO A 493 27.91 7.48 15.29
C PRO A 493 27.56 8.81 14.61
N GLN A 494 26.64 8.83 13.63
CA GLN A 494 26.11 10.05 13.02
C GLN A 494 25.44 11.01 14.02
N CYS A 495 24.79 10.51 15.08
CA CYS A 495 24.15 11.37 16.10
C CYS A 495 25.16 12.07 17.03
N LYS A 496 26.46 11.72 17.01
CA LYS A 496 27.50 12.50 17.70
C LYS A 496 27.88 13.77 16.94
N VAL A 497 27.70 13.80 15.62
CA VAL A 497 28.10 14.95 14.78
C VAL A 497 27.16 16.14 15.00
N LEU A 498 25.87 15.87 15.25
CA LEU A 498 24.84 16.90 15.50
C LEU A 498 24.87 17.50 16.92
N LYS A 499 25.90 17.21 17.73
CA LYS A 499 26.07 17.80 19.08
C LYS A 499 27.24 18.77 19.19
N HIS A 500 27.89 19.06 18.06
CA HIS A 500 29.05 19.97 17.95
C HIS A 500 28.91 20.96 16.79
N TYR A 501 27.67 21.26 16.39
CA TYR A 501 27.27 22.39 15.55
C TYR A 501 26.19 23.18 16.29
#